data_AF-A0A026WF30-F1
#
_entry.id   AF-A0A026WF30-F1
#
_cell.length_a   1.000
_cell.length_b   1.000
_cell.length_c   1.000
_cell.angle_alpha   90.00
_cell.angle_beta   90.00
_cell.angle_gamma   90.00
#
_symmetry.space_group_name_H-M   'P 1'
#
loop_
_entity.id
_entity.type
_entity.pdbx_description
1 polymer ?
#
loop_
_entity_poly.entity_id
_entity_poly.type
_entity_poly.pdbx_seq_one_letter_code
_entity_poly.pdbx_strand_id
1 'polypeptide(L)'
;MNVNARDVAKELWKLMKTRLNNGTSNFISEENIIEDLENAVKPFVSPTRRGMSQLHAYQVATDLDQIIRTAYIRNFPNMNMLDIEIATRNIAANMMAMLKVLLSKNLVRSQSDEMGLSGRRMIYASPNDDKQNDYVDIKIKIRREDILNAVQ
;
A
#
# COMPACT_ATOMS: atom_id res chain seq x y z
N MET A 1 4.06 1.33 -14.84
CA MET A 1 3.97 2.56 -14.02
C MET A 1 4.92 2.41 -12.84
N ASN A 2 5.83 3.36 -12.64
CA ASN A 2 6.75 3.35 -11.51
C ASN A 2 6.26 4.42 -10.53
N VAL A 3 5.53 4.01 -9.48
CA VAL A 3 5.36 4.91 -8.34
C VAL A 3 6.78 5.26 -7.89
N ASN A 4 7.10 6.52 -7.63
CA ASN A 4 8.43 6.87 -7.17
C ASN A 4 8.46 6.74 -5.64
N ALA A 5 9.31 5.86 -5.11
CA ALA A 5 9.45 5.65 -3.67
C ALA A 5 9.81 6.97 -2.96
N ARG A 6 10.60 7.82 -3.63
CA ARG A 6 10.99 9.15 -3.17
C ARG A 6 9.79 10.08 -2.95
N ASP A 7 8.84 10.07 -3.88
CA ASP A 7 7.68 10.96 -3.82
C ASP A 7 6.70 10.49 -2.74
N VAL A 8 6.53 9.16 -2.61
CA VAL A 8 5.78 8.57 -1.50
C VAL A 8 6.43 8.93 -0.15
N ALA A 9 7.74 8.80 -0.03
CA ALA A 9 8.48 9.15 1.18
C ALA A 9 8.29 10.62 1.58
N LYS A 10 8.32 11.54 0.61
CA LYS A 10 8.04 12.97 0.86
C LYS A 10 6.63 13.21 1.40
N GLU A 11 5.62 12.52 0.87
CA GLU A 11 4.24 12.63 1.38
C GLU A 11 4.10 12.06 2.79
N LEU A 12 4.73 10.92 3.08
CA LEU A 12 4.77 10.36 4.44
C LEU A 12 5.49 11.30 5.41
N TRP A 13 6.61 11.89 4.97
CA TRP A 13 7.32 12.88 5.76
C TRP A 13 6.47 14.10 6.08
N LYS A 14 5.67 14.63 5.14
CA LYS A 14 4.74 15.74 5.44
C LYS A 14 3.77 15.37 6.56
N LEU A 15 3.18 14.17 6.50
CA LEU A 15 2.30 13.67 7.55
C LEU A 15 3.02 13.62 8.91
N MET A 16 4.23 13.06 8.93
CA MET A 16 5.07 12.99 10.14
C MET A 16 5.41 14.38 10.68
N LYS A 17 5.86 15.27 9.82
CA LYS A 17 6.25 16.65 10.13
C LYS A 17 5.09 17.43 10.73
N THR A 18 3.86 17.28 10.23
CA THR A 18 2.69 17.95 10.85
C THR A 18 2.43 17.51 12.29
N ARG A 19 2.82 16.28 12.65
CA ARG A 19 2.64 15.73 14.00
C ARG A 19 3.81 16.06 14.92
N LEU A 20 5.00 16.22 14.36
CA LEU A 20 6.21 16.63 15.10
C LEU A 20 6.34 18.16 15.25
N ASN A 21 5.77 18.97 14.34
CA ASN A 21 5.92 20.44 14.36
C ASN A 21 5.20 21.19 15.49
N ASN A 22 4.57 20.49 16.43
CA ASN A 22 3.98 21.13 17.61
C ASN A 22 5.02 21.71 18.60
N GLY A 23 6.33 21.64 18.32
CA GLY A 23 7.36 22.15 19.25
C GLY A 23 8.69 22.67 18.69
N THR A 24 9.07 22.45 17.42
CA THR A 24 10.41 22.82 16.93
C THR A 24 10.43 23.16 15.43
N SER A 25 11.03 24.29 15.07
CA SER A 25 11.07 24.80 13.69
C SER A 25 12.12 24.15 12.79
N ASN A 26 13.10 23.42 13.33
CA ASN A 26 14.23 22.90 12.56
C ASN A 26 14.53 21.43 12.89
N PHE A 27 14.09 20.50 12.03
CA PHE A 27 14.56 19.11 12.09
C PHE A 27 15.98 19.04 11.53
N ILE A 28 16.93 18.60 12.36
CA ILE A 28 18.36 18.49 12.01
C ILE A 28 18.62 17.39 10.95
N SER A 29 17.60 16.63 10.52
CA SER A 29 17.79 15.47 9.64
C SER A 29 16.59 15.15 8.74
N GLU A 30 15.88 16.16 8.24
CA GLU A 30 14.74 15.96 7.32
C GLU A 30 15.10 15.05 6.13
N GLU A 31 16.25 15.30 5.50
CA GLU A 31 16.71 14.53 4.34
C GLU A 31 16.96 13.06 4.67
N ASN A 32 17.62 12.77 5.80
CA ASN A 32 17.89 11.39 6.21
C ASN A 32 16.59 10.64 6.54
N ILE A 33 15.62 11.31 7.17
CA ILE A 33 14.32 10.69 7.46
C ILE A 33 13.58 10.38 6.15
N ILE A 34 13.65 11.27 5.16
CA ILE A 34 13.07 11.01 3.84
C ILE A 34 13.73 9.80 3.17
N GLU A 35 15.06 9.65 3.28
CA GLU A 35 15.78 8.47 2.76
C GLU A 35 15.36 7.17 3.47
N ASP A 36 15.25 7.19 4.80
CA ASP A 36 14.79 6.05 5.58
C ASP A 36 13.35 5.65 5.20
N LEU A 37 12.46 6.63 5.05
CA LEU A 37 11.08 6.42 4.59
C LEU A 37 11.05 5.86 3.16
N GLU A 38 11.91 6.34 2.26
CA GLU A 38 12.03 5.83 0.90
C GLU A 38 12.41 4.34 0.91
N ASN A 39 13.39 3.98 1.72
CA ASN A 39 13.83 2.59 1.86
C ASN A 39 12.73 1.69 2.43
N ALA A 40 11.98 2.18 3.43
CA ALA A 40 10.86 1.45 4.03
C ALA A 40 9.73 1.17 3.02
N VAL A 41 9.44 2.09 2.09
CA VAL A 41 8.30 1.94 1.16
C VAL A 41 8.65 1.26 -0.17
N LYS A 42 9.95 1.11 -0.49
CA LYS A 42 10.43 0.42 -1.70
C LYS A 42 9.72 -0.92 -1.97
N PRO A 43 9.47 -1.81 -0.98
CA PRO A 43 8.81 -3.09 -1.22
C PRO A 43 7.38 -2.98 -1.78
N PHE A 44 6.67 -1.88 -1.50
CA PHE A 44 5.32 -1.63 -2.04
C PHE A 44 5.32 -1.00 -3.42
N VAL A 45 6.37 -0.22 -3.69
CA VAL A 45 6.49 0.60 -4.90
C VAL A 45 7.13 -0.19 -6.04
N SER A 46 8.06 -1.07 -5.71
CA SER A 46 8.73 -1.97 -6.64
C SER A 46 8.60 -3.41 -6.14
N PRO A 47 7.42 -4.04 -6.27
CA PRO A 47 7.22 -5.42 -5.81
C PRO A 47 8.12 -6.35 -6.60
N THR A 48 9.11 -6.96 -5.95
CA THR A 48 9.88 -8.05 -6.57
C THR A 48 8.90 -9.17 -6.92
N ARG A 49 8.95 -9.70 -8.15
CA ARG A 49 7.96 -10.60 -8.79
C ARG A 49 7.53 -11.88 -8.03
N ARG A 50 7.98 -12.14 -6.79
CA ARG A 50 7.62 -13.31 -5.99
C ARG A 50 6.77 -12.94 -4.77
N GLY A 51 5.45 -13.05 -4.92
CA GLY A 51 4.50 -13.67 -3.96
C GLY A 51 4.50 -13.34 -2.45
N MET A 52 5.20 -12.33 -1.94
CA MET A 52 5.33 -12.06 -0.49
C MET A 52 4.62 -10.77 -0.02
N SER A 53 3.54 -10.36 -0.68
CA SER A 53 2.84 -9.10 -0.40
C SER A 53 2.37 -8.92 1.05
N GLN A 54 2.02 -9.99 1.77
CA GLN A 54 1.65 -9.92 3.19
C GLN A 54 2.85 -9.69 4.13
N LEU A 55 4.00 -10.32 3.83
CA LEU A 55 5.24 -10.15 4.62
C LEU A 55 5.77 -8.71 4.47
N HIS A 56 5.61 -8.11 3.30
CA HIS A 56 6.01 -6.73 3.06
C HIS A 56 5.22 -5.73 3.92
N ALA A 57 3.91 -5.94 4.14
CA ALA A 57 3.11 -4.98 4.90
C ALA A 57 3.48 -4.90 6.38
N TYR A 58 3.73 -6.05 7.02
CA TYR A 58 4.19 -6.08 8.40
C TYR A 58 5.59 -5.47 8.54
N GLN A 59 6.50 -5.79 7.62
CA GLN A 59 7.86 -5.26 7.63
C GLN A 59 7.87 -3.73 7.44
N VAL A 60 7.15 -3.22 6.43
CA VAL A 60 7.04 -1.78 6.21
C VAL A 60 6.45 -1.08 7.44
N ALA A 61 5.39 -1.64 8.05
CA ALA A 61 4.82 -1.05 9.27
C ALA A 61 5.83 -0.98 10.42
N THR A 62 6.66 -2.03 10.57
CA THR A 62 7.71 -2.09 11.59
C THR A 62 8.81 -1.05 11.34
N ASP A 63 9.24 -0.91 10.07
CA ASP A 63 10.25 0.07 9.68
C ASP A 63 9.74 1.50 9.90
N LEU A 64 8.48 1.79 9.54
CA LEU A 64 7.85 3.08 9.80
C LEU A 64 7.76 3.38 11.30
N ASP A 65 7.32 2.41 12.12
CA ASP A 65 7.29 2.55 13.59
C ASP A 65 8.68 2.93 14.14
N GLN A 66 9.74 2.28 13.65
CA GLN A 66 11.10 2.53 14.10
C GLN A 66 11.61 3.92 13.69
N ILE A 67 11.34 4.35 12.45
CA ILE A 67 11.70 5.69 11.96
C ILE A 67 10.99 6.77 12.79
N ILE A 68 9.69 6.63 13.01
CA ILE A 68 8.89 7.59 13.78
C ILE A 68 9.38 7.64 15.23
N ARG A 69 9.57 6.48 15.88
CA ARG A 69 10.05 6.40 17.27
C ARG A 69 11.42 7.08 17.42
N THR A 70 12.34 6.81 16.50
CA THR A 70 13.68 7.41 16.51
C THR A 70 13.60 8.93 16.37
N ALA A 71 12.74 9.43 15.48
CA ALA A 71 12.51 10.86 15.34
C ALA A 71 11.89 11.48 16.61
N TYR A 72 10.95 10.82 17.28
CA TYR A 72 10.40 11.32 18.54
C TYR A 72 11.44 11.38 19.65
N ILE A 73 12.20 10.30 19.87
CA ILE A 73 13.24 10.26 20.91
C ILE A 73 14.28 11.35 20.68
N ARG A 74 14.67 11.59 19.42
CA ARG A 74 15.67 12.59 19.07
C ARG A 74 15.18 14.02 19.23
N ASN A 75 13.93 14.31 18.83
CA ASN A 75 13.39 15.67 18.85
C ASN A 75 12.71 16.04 20.18
N PHE A 76 12.27 15.04 20.95
CA PHE A 76 11.57 15.19 22.23
C PHE A 76 12.17 14.28 23.30
N PRO A 77 13.44 14.49 23.72
CA PRO A 77 14.12 13.61 24.66
C PRO A 77 13.46 13.53 26.05
N ASN A 78 12.63 14.53 26.40
CA ASN A 78 11.93 14.60 27.68
C ASN A 78 10.48 14.08 27.62
N MET A 79 10.01 13.62 26.45
CA MET A 79 8.65 13.11 26.30
C MET A 79 8.50 11.74 26.98
N ASN A 80 7.35 11.50 27.61
CA ASN A 80 7.08 10.22 28.26
C ASN A 80 7.12 9.08 27.24
N MET A 81 7.73 7.94 27.61
CA MET A 81 7.88 6.79 26.71
C MET A 81 6.53 6.22 26.24
N LEU A 82 5.50 6.25 27.09
CA LEU A 82 4.15 5.82 26.73
C LEU A 82 3.53 6.79 25.70
N ASP A 83 3.73 8.09 25.88
CA ASP A 83 3.26 9.10 24.92
C ASP A 83 3.96 8.95 23.57
N ILE A 84 5.26 8.64 23.57
CA ILE A 84 6.03 8.34 22.35
C ILE A 84 5.42 7.11 21.65
N GLU A 85 5.17 6.02 22.37
CA GLU A 85 4.60 4.81 21.76
C GLU A 85 3.18 5.06 21.20
N ILE A 86 2.32 5.79 21.94
CA ILE A 86 0.98 6.16 21.46
C ILE A 86 1.08 7.01 20.19
N ALA A 87 1.97 8.01 20.17
CA ALA A 87 2.17 8.87 19.01
C ALA A 87 2.71 8.09 17.81
N THR A 88 3.72 7.25 18.02
CA THR A 88 4.31 6.39 16.99
C THR A 88 3.25 5.50 16.35
N ARG A 89 2.47 4.75 17.15
CA ARG A 89 1.43 3.84 16.62
C ARG A 89 0.36 4.59 15.82
N ASN A 90 -0.08 5.74 16.31
CA ASN A 90 -1.06 6.57 15.61
C ASN A 90 -0.53 7.06 14.26
N ILE A 91 0.71 7.54 14.21
CA ILE A 91 1.31 8.05 12.98
C ILE A 91 1.57 6.92 11.99
N ALA A 92 2.11 5.79 12.43
CA ALA A 92 2.35 4.63 11.58
C ALA A 92 1.05 4.09 10.97
N ALA A 93 -0.03 4.02 11.75
CA ALA A 93 -1.35 3.65 11.23
C ALA A 93 -1.83 4.61 10.13
N ASN A 94 -1.66 5.92 10.34
CA ASN A 94 -2.00 6.93 9.33
C ASN A 94 -1.11 6.84 8.08
N MET A 95 0.19 6.56 8.23
CA MET A 95 1.11 6.33 7.11
C MET A 95 0.72 5.10 6.30
N MET A 96 0.40 3.99 6.97
CA MET A 96 -0.06 2.76 6.30
C MET A 96 -1.39 2.98 5.56
N ALA A 97 -2.32 3.74 6.13
CA ALA A 97 -3.56 4.14 5.46
C ALA A 97 -3.29 5.02 4.23
N MET A 98 -2.37 5.99 4.34
CA MET A 98 -1.95 6.84 3.23
C MET A 98 -1.28 6.02 2.12
N LEU A 99 -0.38 5.10 2.47
CA LEU A 99 0.23 4.16 1.52
C LEU A 99 -0.82 3.35 0.77
N LYS A 100 -1.80 2.78 1.48
CA LYS A 100 -2.92 2.06 0.85
C LYS A 100 -3.64 2.93 -0.18
N VAL A 101 -3.92 4.20 0.15
CA VAL A 101 -4.59 5.14 -0.77
C VAL A 101 -3.71 5.48 -1.97
N LEU A 102 -2.42 5.77 -1.75
CA LEU A 102 -1.47 6.09 -2.83
C LEU A 102 -1.32 4.92 -3.81
N LEU A 103 -1.17 3.70 -3.29
CA LEU A 103 -1.09 2.50 -4.12
C LEU A 103 -2.41 2.24 -4.88
N SER A 104 -3.56 2.43 -4.22
CA SER A 104 -4.88 2.22 -4.83
C SER A 104 -5.21 3.25 -5.91
N LYS A 105 -4.88 4.53 -5.72
CA LYS A 105 -5.11 5.59 -6.72
C LYS A 105 -4.29 5.33 -8.00
N ASN A 106 -3.08 4.81 -7.87
CA ASN A 106 -2.24 4.44 -9.00
C ASN A 106 -2.75 3.16 -9.70
N LEU A 107 -3.36 2.23 -8.97
CA LEU A 107 -4.06 1.07 -9.53
C LEU A 107 -5.29 1.47 -10.36
N VAL A 108 -6.06 2.48 -9.92
CA VAL A 108 -7.27 2.95 -10.64
C VAL A 108 -6.92 3.78 -11.87
N ARG A 109 -5.88 4.63 -11.83
CA ARG A 109 -5.43 5.42 -12.98
C ARG A 109 -4.95 4.55 -14.16
N SER A 110 -4.48 3.33 -13.87
CA SER A 110 -4.10 2.34 -14.88
C SER A 110 -5.28 1.71 -15.64
N GLN A 111 -6.53 1.89 -15.18
CA GLN A 111 -7.72 1.41 -15.90
C GLN A 111 -8.39 2.50 -16.74
N SER A 112 -8.09 3.78 -16.51
CA SER A 112 -8.75 4.91 -17.19
C SER A 112 -7.99 5.44 -18.40
N ASP A 113 -6.71 5.10 -18.59
CA ASP A 113 -5.89 5.58 -19.72
C ASP A 113 -5.84 4.60 -20.91
N GLU A 114 -6.64 3.52 -20.89
CA GLU A 114 -6.77 2.57 -22.01
C GLU A 114 -8.17 2.62 -22.66
N MET A 115 -8.80 3.79 -22.66
CA MET A 115 -10.08 4.02 -23.34
C MET A 115 -9.96 5.17 -24.34
N GLY A 116 -9.03 5.02 -25.28
CA GLY A 116 -8.76 5.98 -26.34
C GLY A 116 -8.29 5.31 -27.61
N LEU A 117 -9.22 4.61 -28.28
CA LEU A 117 -9.17 4.12 -29.66
C LEU A 117 -8.29 2.87 -29.95
N SER A 118 -8.99 1.77 -30.24
CA SER A 118 -8.79 0.88 -31.40
C SER A 118 -8.74 -0.61 -31.05
N GLY A 119 -9.85 -1.31 -31.35
CA GLY A 119 -9.83 -2.73 -31.68
C GLY A 119 -10.07 -3.73 -30.54
N ARG A 120 -11.34 -3.94 -30.14
CA ARG A 120 -11.78 -5.25 -29.63
C ARG A 120 -11.66 -6.28 -30.75
N ARG A 121 -10.47 -6.88 -30.93
CA ARG A 121 -10.29 -8.03 -31.82
C ARG A 121 -10.40 -9.32 -31.03
N MET A 122 -11.34 -10.15 -31.48
CA MET A 122 -11.40 -11.58 -31.23
C MET A 122 -10.02 -12.23 -31.41
N ILE A 123 -9.68 -13.15 -30.52
CA ILE A 123 -8.80 -14.27 -30.87
C ILE A 123 -9.40 -15.54 -30.25
N TYR A 124 -10.18 -16.26 -31.04
CA TYR A 124 -10.11 -17.71 -31.01
C TYR A 124 -8.83 -18.11 -31.74
N ALA A 125 -7.96 -18.86 -31.10
CA ALA A 125 -7.10 -19.86 -31.73
C ALA A 125 -6.35 -20.65 -30.64
N SER A 126 -6.85 -21.85 -30.34
CA SER A 126 -6.02 -23.01 -30.00
C SER A 126 -5.67 -23.69 -31.33
N PRO A 127 -4.51 -24.35 -31.52
CA PRO A 127 -4.39 -25.74 -31.06
C PRO A 127 -2.97 -26.18 -30.66
N ASN A 128 -2.86 -26.92 -29.56
CA ASN A 128 -2.09 -28.18 -29.54
C ASN A 128 -2.45 -28.98 -28.27
N ASP A 129 -2.89 -30.21 -28.52
CA ASP A 129 -3.07 -31.36 -27.63
C ASP A 129 -1.92 -31.51 -26.61
N ASP A 130 -2.11 -31.97 -25.38
CA ASP A 130 -2.83 -33.16 -24.94
C ASP A 130 -3.24 -32.96 -23.47
N LYS A 131 -4.54 -33.13 -23.18
CA LYS A 131 -5.12 -33.72 -21.96
C LYS A 131 -6.59 -33.34 -21.90
N GLN A 132 -7.40 -34.28 -22.40
CA GLN A 132 -8.77 -34.59 -22.02
C GLN A 132 -9.29 -33.76 -20.84
N ASN A 133 -9.74 -32.54 -21.12
CA ASN A 133 -10.34 -31.67 -20.11
C ASN A 133 -11.85 -31.86 -20.24
N ASP A 134 -12.34 -32.92 -19.60
CA ASP A 134 -13.72 -33.41 -19.66
C ASP A 134 -14.71 -32.52 -18.88
N TYR A 135 -14.38 -31.23 -18.75
CA TYR A 135 -15.13 -30.27 -17.96
C TYR A 135 -15.96 -29.36 -18.87
N VAL A 136 -17.22 -29.19 -18.49
CA VAL A 136 -18.14 -28.25 -19.12
C VAL A 136 -18.31 -27.05 -18.20
N ASP A 137 -18.02 -25.86 -18.71
CA ASP A 137 -18.32 -24.61 -18.02
C ASP A 137 -19.83 -24.33 -18.07
N ILE A 138 -20.50 -24.37 -16.91
CA ILE A 138 -21.92 -24.08 -16.79
C ILE A 138 -22.11 -22.76 -16.05
N LYS A 139 -22.93 -21.87 -16.64
CA LYS A 139 -23.34 -20.61 -16.01
C LYS A 139 -24.76 -20.71 -15.49
N ILE A 140 -24.91 -20.77 -14.16
CA ILE A 140 -26.22 -20.87 -13.49
C ILE A 140 -26.62 -19.49 -12.94
N LYS A 141 -27.89 -19.12 -13.11
CA LYS A 141 -28.51 -17.94 -12.47
C LYS A 141 -29.55 -18.43 -11.47
N ILE A 142 -29.37 -18.08 -10.21
CA ILE A 142 -30.29 -18.42 -9.11
C ILE A 142 -31.04 -17.16 -8.70
N ARG A 143 -32.34 -17.28 -8.40
CA ARG A 143 -33.12 -16.15 -7.87
C ARG A 143 -32.76 -15.95 -6.41
N ARG A 144 -32.67 -14.68 -5.99
CA ARG A 144 -32.27 -14.31 -4.62
C ARG A 144 -33.20 -14.90 -3.55
N GLU A 145 -34.48 -15.01 -3.84
CA GLU A 145 -35.51 -15.56 -2.95
C GLU A 145 -35.25 -17.04 -2.62
N ASP A 146 -34.80 -17.83 -3.60
CA ASP A 146 -34.49 -19.25 -3.41
C ASP A 146 -33.32 -19.47 -2.44
N ILE A 147 -32.35 -18.53 -2.41
CA ILE A 147 -31.23 -18.58 -1.45
C ILE A 147 -31.72 -18.25 -0.04
N LEU A 148 -32.61 -17.26 0.10
CA LEU A 148 -33.11 -16.82 1.40
C LEU A 148 -33.98 -17.90 2.06
N ASN A 149 -34.80 -18.60 1.27
CA ASN A 149 -35.62 -19.70 1.75
C ASN A 149 -34.80 -20.94 2.17
N ALA A 150 -33.59 -21.11 1.65
CA ALA A 150 -32.74 -22.26 1.97
C ALA A 150 -31.94 -22.11 3.27
N VAL A 151 -31.96 -20.93 3.91
CA VAL A 151 -31.16 -20.60 5.11
C VAL A 151 -32.03 -20.50 6.38
N GLN A 152 -33.35 -20.73 6.26
CA GLN A 152 -34.32 -20.77 7.36
C GLN A 152 -34.63 -22.21 7.76
#